data_AF-A0A1Y3BUX9-F1
#
_entry.id   AF-A0A1Y3BUX9-F1
#
_cell.length_a   1.000
_cell.length_b   1.000
_cell.length_c   1.000
_cell.angle_alpha   90.00
_cell.angle_beta   90.00
_cell.angle_gamma   90.00
#
_symmetry.space_group_name_H-M   'P 1'
#
loop_
_entity.id
_entity.type
_entity.pdbx_description
1 polymer ?
#
loop_
_entity_poly.entity_id
_entity_poly.type
_entity_poly.pdbx_seq_one_letter_code
_entity_poly.pdbx_strand_id
1 'polypeptide(L)'
;MNNNRLKSLWNLSRFYRMSNTEIMVIQRRKFATVNLPVRDLSQAFFRTDVSNPAEHNDLHHGLFYRIPNDIANRLFLLGGFDKNQQEMLKVFQETAIMIRKPALEVIDYLRRTDFSKPPNSYMGQSDRVNHLL
;
A
#
# COMPACT_ATOMS: atom_id res chain seq x y z
N MET A 1 9.27 52.97 34.96
CA MET A 1 8.63 51.88 34.18
C MET A 1 9.46 51.64 32.94
N ASN A 2 10.44 50.74 33.02
CA ASN A 2 11.19 50.26 31.86
C ASN A 2 11.89 48.98 32.28
N ASN A 3 11.81 47.93 31.46
CA ASN A 3 12.77 46.85 31.32
C ASN A 3 12.12 45.74 30.51
N ASN A 4 12.57 45.55 29.27
CA ASN A 4 13.03 44.25 28.75
C ASN A 4 13.32 44.35 27.25
N ARG A 5 14.55 44.76 26.93
CA ARG A 5 15.24 44.33 25.71
C ARG A 5 16.72 44.14 26.05
N LEU A 6 17.30 43.10 25.44
CA LEU A 6 18.70 42.74 25.17
C LEU A 6 18.91 41.26 25.57
N LYS A 7 18.78 40.33 24.62
CA LYS A 7 19.83 39.81 23.70
C LYS A 7 20.98 39.10 24.45
N SER A 8 21.23 37.85 24.05
CA SER A 8 22.56 37.19 23.94
C SER A 8 22.38 35.69 24.23
N LEU A 9 22.32 34.82 23.22
CA LEU A 9 23.40 34.27 22.38
C LEU A 9 24.18 33.13 23.06
N TRP A 10 24.46 32.11 22.23
CA TRP A 10 25.45 31.03 22.38
C TRP A 10 25.02 29.92 23.35
N ASN A 11 24.72 28.69 22.90
CA ASN A 11 25.64 27.59 22.54
C ASN A 11 24.96 26.32 23.10
N LEU A 12 25.07 25.08 22.66
CA LEU A 12 26.03 24.37 21.81
C LEU A 12 25.34 23.06 21.37
N SER A 13 25.85 22.50 20.28
CA SER A 13 25.76 21.11 19.83
C SER A 13 25.28 20.05 20.84
N ARG A 14 24.21 19.33 20.47
CA ARG A 14 23.83 18.08 21.12
C ARG A 14 24.61 16.92 20.53
N PHE A 15 25.80 16.70 21.06
CA PHE A 15 26.57 15.49 20.88
C PHE A 15 25.96 14.41 21.80
N TYR A 16 25.20 13.45 21.27
CA TYR A 16 24.70 12.33 22.07
C TYR A 16 25.80 11.28 22.22
N ARG A 17 26.52 11.37 23.34
CA ARG A 17 27.34 10.30 23.88
C ARG A 17 26.42 9.33 24.61
N MET A 18 26.31 8.11 24.09
CA MET A 18 25.56 7.01 24.68
C MET A 18 26.38 6.40 25.83
N SER A 19 25.84 6.43 27.05
CA SER A 19 26.28 5.53 28.13
C SER A 19 25.17 5.27 29.15
N ASN A 20 24.63 4.06 29.03
CA ASN A 20 24.16 3.10 30.03
C ASN A 20 23.30 3.50 31.25
N THR A 21 22.26 2.66 31.40
CA THR A 21 21.44 2.34 32.57
C THR A 21 20.48 3.42 33.07
N GLU A 22 19.32 3.52 32.42
CA GLU A 22 18.07 3.89 33.09
C GLU A 22 17.05 2.77 32.91
N ILE A 23 16.54 2.28 34.04
CA ILE A 23 15.49 1.26 34.11
C ILE A 23 14.22 1.88 33.50
N MET A 24 13.85 1.42 32.32
CA MET A 24 12.60 1.80 31.67
C MET A 24 11.43 1.27 32.50
N VAL A 25 10.77 2.15 33.26
CA VAL A 25 9.45 1.86 33.81
C VAL A 25 8.49 1.75 32.63
N ILE A 26 8.25 0.52 32.20
CA ILE A 26 7.24 0.20 31.18
C ILE A 26 5.89 0.56 31.79
N GLN A 27 5.39 1.77 31.50
CA GLN A 27 3.98 2.06 31.69
C GLN A 27 3.19 1.11 30.79
N ARG A 28 2.56 0.11 31.41
CA ARG A 28 1.61 -0.79 30.76
C ARG A 28 0.45 0.04 30.20
N ARG A 29 0.54 0.40 28.91
CA ARG A 29 -0.66 0.75 28.14
C ARG A 29 -1.55 -0.49 28.13
N LYS A 30 -2.70 -0.41 28.80
CA LYS A 30 -3.74 -1.43 28.69
C LYS A 30 -4.25 -1.37 27.25
N PHE A 31 -3.84 -2.34 26.44
CA PHE A 31 -4.45 -2.54 25.13
C PHE A 31 -5.88 -3.02 25.37
N ALA A 32 -6.86 -2.24 24.94
CA ALA A 32 -8.25 -2.67 24.97
C ALA A 32 -8.44 -3.72 23.86
N THR A 33 -8.79 -4.95 24.24
CA THR A 33 -9.21 -5.96 23.28
C THR A 33 -10.62 -5.60 22.83
N VAL A 34 -10.75 -5.03 21.63
CA VAL A 34 -12.04 -4.93 20.97
C VAL A 34 -12.42 -6.35 20.56
N ASN A 35 -13.50 -6.89 21.13
CA ASN A 35 -14.12 -8.13 20.66
C ASN A 35 -14.76 -7.87 19.29
N LEU A 36 -13.93 -7.82 18.25
CA LEU A 36 -14.41 -8.01 16.89
C LEU A 36 -14.83 -9.48 16.76
N PRO A 37 -15.96 -9.80 16.11
CA PRO A 37 -16.26 -11.18 15.77
C PRO A 37 -15.06 -11.72 14.99
N VAL A 38 -14.41 -12.74 15.54
CA VAL A 38 -13.35 -13.48 14.84
C VAL A 38 -14.02 -14.08 13.61
N ARG A 39 -13.84 -13.44 12.45
CA ARG A 39 -14.31 -14.00 11.20
C ARG A 39 -13.58 -15.33 11.06
N ASP A 40 -14.33 -16.42 10.93
CA ASP A 40 -13.75 -17.72 10.64
C ASP A 40 -13.05 -17.63 9.27
N LEU A 41 -11.74 -17.42 9.30
CA LEU A 41 -10.91 -17.28 8.10
C LEU A 41 -10.70 -18.63 7.40
N SER A 42 -11.17 -19.75 7.97
CA SER A 42 -11.01 -21.07 7.36
C SER A 42 -11.74 -21.17 6.01
N GLN A 43 -12.73 -20.30 5.78
CA GLN A 43 -13.49 -20.21 4.53
C GLN A 43 -13.23 -18.89 3.76
N ALA A 44 -12.28 -18.05 4.19
CA ALA A 44 -11.97 -16.81 3.50
C ALA A 44 -11.16 -17.09 2.22
N PHE A 45 -11.83 -17.05 1.07
CA PHE A 45 -11.15 -17.09 -0.22
C PHE A 45 -10.47 -15.75 -0.48
N PHE A 46 -9.14 -15.75 -0.54
CA PHE A 46 -8.34 -14.57 -0.90
C PHE A 46 -8.08 -14.47 -2.40
N ARG A 47 -8.38 -15.53 -3.15
CA ARG A 47 -8.19 -15.60 -4.60
C ARG A 47 -9.54 -15.51 -5.31
N THR A 48 -9.54 -14.98 -6.52
CA THR A 48 -10.69 -15.08 -7.44
C THR A 48 -10.50 -16.27 -8.39
N ASP A 49 -11.60 -16.93 -8.74
CA ASP A 49 -11.64 -17.99 -9.76
C ASP A 49 -11.76 -17.41 -11.19
N VAL A 50 -12.01 -16.10 -11.31
CA VAL A 50 -12.14 -15.42 -12.59
C VAL A 50 -10.76 -15.24 -13.21
N SER A 51 -10.53 -15.90 -14.34
CA SER A 51 -9.28 -15.82 -15.09
C SER A 51 -9.19 -14.60 -16.02
N ASN A 52 -10.32 -13.99 -16.38
CA ASN A 52 -10.36 -12.86 -17.31
C ASN A 52 -10.43 -11.52 -16.55
N PRO A 53 -9.40 -10.65 -16.64
CA PRO A 53 -9.42 -9.37 -15.93
C PRO A 53 -10.54 -8.42 -16.37
N ALA A 54 -11.07 -8.59 -17.58
CA ALA A 54 -12.17 -7.76 -18.10
C ALA A 54 -13.54 -8.09 -17.46
N GLU A 55 -13.66 -9.26 -16.82
CA GLU A 55 -14.87 -9.74 -16.15
C GLU A 55 -14.90 -9.42 -14.65
N HIS A 56 -13.84 -8.78 -14.13
CA HIS A 56 -13.83 -8.32 -12.75
C HIS A 56 -14.88 -7.23 -12.52
N ASN A 57 -15.49 -7.30 -11.34
CA ASN A 57 -16.56 -6.42 -10.88
C ASN A 57 -16.41 -6.20 -9.37
N ASP A 58 -17.34 -5.46 -8.77
CA ASP A 58 -17.30 -5.12 -7.35
C ASP A 58 -17.32 -6.32 -6.40
N LEU A 59 -17.81 -7.49 -6.81
CA LEU A 59 -17.79 -8.71 -5.99
C LEU A 59 -16.37 -9.26 -5.81
N HIS A 60 -15.48 -8.95 -6.75
CA HIS A 60 -14.08 -9.40 -6.71
C HIS A 60 -13.16 -8.39 -6.03
N HIS A 61 -13.69 -7.26 -5.56
CA HIS A 61 -12.90 -6.24 -4.89
C HIS A 61 -12.21 -6.79 -3.64
N GLY A 62 -10.89 -6.59 -3.54
CA GLY A 62 -10.08 -7.10 -2.44
C GLY A 62 -9.60 -8.55 -2.61
N LEU A 63 -10.10 -9.28 -3.61
CA LEU A 63 -9.55 -10.58 -3.99
C LEU A 63 -8.29 -10.40 -4.84
N PHE A 64 -7.46 -11.43 -4.86
CA PHE A 64 -6.28 -11.50 -5.69
C PHE A 64 -6.52 -12.34 -6.93
N TYR A 65 -6.24 -11.73 -8.09
CA TYR A 65 -6.23 -12.38 -9.38
C TYR A 65 -4.81 -12.89 -9.69
N ARG A 66 -4.71 -14.14 -10.16
CA ARG A 66 -3.44 -14.78 -10.53
C ARG A 66 -3.21 -14.65 -12.03
N ILE A 67 -2.05 -14.13 -12.39
CA ILE A 67 -1.59 -14.02 -13.77
C ILE A 67 -0.66 -15.20 -14.07
N PRO A 68 -0.87 -15.94 -15.18
CA PRO A 68 0.07 -16.94 -15.66
C PRO A 68 1.49 -16.35 -15.84
N ASN A 69 2.52 -17.08 -15.41
CA ASN A 69 3.89 -16.55 -15.35
C ASN A 69 4.45 -16.18 -16.75
N ASP A 70 4.06 -16.91 -17.79
CA ASP A 70 4.39 -16.61 -19.19
C ASP A 70 3.81 -15.25 -19.64
N ILE A 71 2.57 -14.95 -19.26
CA ILE A 71 1.90 -13.68 -19.55
C ILE A 71 2.52 -12.57 -18.70
N ALA A 72 2.71 -12.80 -17.40
CA ALA A 72 3.30 -11.82 -16.49
C ALA A 72 4.70 -11.38 -16.95
N ASN A 73 5.55 -12.33 -17.34
CA ASN A 73 6.89 -12.03 -17.84
C ASN A 73 6.88 -11.21 -19.14
N ARG A 74 5.86 -11.37 -19.99
CA ARG A 74 5.71 -10.57 -21.20
C ARG A 74 5.16 -9.18 -20.91
N LEU A 75 4.15 -9.08 -20.04
CA LEU A 75 3.49 -7.81 -19.70
C LEU A 75 4.40 -6.89 -18.88
N PHE A 76 5.17 -7.44 -17.95
CA PHE A 76 6.00 -6.67 -17.02
C PHE A 76 7.49 -6.70 -17.36
N LEU A 77 7.85 -7.06 -18.61
CA LEU A 77 9.25 -7.15 -19.05
C LEU A 77 9.98 -5.81 -18.96
N LEU A 78 9.29 -4.73 -19.33
CA LEU A 78 9.85 -3.38 -19.39
C LEU A 78 9.64 -2.59 -18.09
N GLY A 79 9.04 -3.20 -17.07
CA GLY A 79 8.73 -2.56 -15.79
C GLY A 79 7.35 -2.96 -15.26
N GLY A 80 6.88 -2.25 -14.22
CA GLY A 80 5.55 -2.40 -13.63
C GLY A 80 5.59 -2.77 -12.15
N PHE A 81 6.55 -3.60 -11.74
CA PHE A 81 6.80 -3.91 -10.34
C PHE A 81 8.13 -3.32 -9.88
N ASP A 82 8.16 -2.77 -8.67
CA ASP A 82 9.38 -2.34 -8.01
C ASP A 82 10.26 -3.55 -7.66
N LYS A 83 11.56 -3.33 -7.43
CA LYS A 83 12.51 -4.41 -7.12
C LYS A 83 12.04 -5.29 -5.94
N ASN A 84 11.57 -4.67 -4.86
CA ASN A 84 11.07 -5.37 -3.69
C ASN A 84 9.83 -6.22 -4.01
N GLN A 85 8.96 -5.74 -4.90
CA GLN A 85 7.78 -6.48 -5.35
C GLN A 85 8.20 -7.66 -6.21
N GLN A 86 9.15 -7.47 -7.13
CA GLN A 86 9.67 -8.56 -7.97
C GLN A 86 10.32 -9.68 -7.14
N GLU A 87 11.08 -9.33 -6.10
CA GLU A 87 11.65 -10.30 -5.15
C GLU A 87 10.56 -11.08 -4.43
N MET A 88 9.51 -10.39 -3.96
CA MET A 88 8.36 -11.02 -3.32
C MET A 88 7.64 -11.99 -4.27
N LEU A 89 7.35 -11.57 -5.51
CA LEU A 89 6.71 -12.42 -6.52
C LEU A 89 7.57 -13.65 -6.85
N LYS A 90 8.89 -13.50 -6.89
CA LYS A 90 9.83 -14.62 -7.09
C LYS A 90 9.77 -15.63 -5.94
N VAL A 91 9.68 -15.17 -4.69
CA VAL A 91 9.57 -16.04 -3.51
C VAL A 91 8.26 -16.83 -3.55
N PHE A 92 7.15 -16.19 -3.90
CA PHE A 92 5.86 -16.86 -4.01
C PHE A 92 5.70 -17.74 -5.27
N GLN A 93 6.60 -17.63 -6.23
CA GLN A 93 6.55 -18.32 -7.54
C GLN A 93 5.24 -18.08 -8.33
N GLU A 94 4.52 -17.01 -7.99
CA GLU A 94 3.28 -16.63 -8.62
C GLU A 94 3.20 -15.11 -8.75
N THR A 95 2.58 -14.67 -9.85
CA THR A 95 2.22 -13.26 -10.02
C THR A 95 0.76 -13.09 -9.68
N ALA A 96 0.47 -12.53 -8.50
CA ALA A 96 -0.91 -12.28 -8.06
C ALA A 96 -1.11 -10.81 -7.66
N ILE A 97 -2.15 -10.18 -8.21
CA ILE A 97 -2.46 -8.76 -8.02
C ILE A 97 -3.83 -8.61 -7.37
N MET A 98 -3.93 -7.74 -6.37
CA MET A 98 -5.22 -7.45 -5.73
C MET A 98 -6.08 -6.56 -6.62
N ILE A 99 -7.34 -6.94 -6.77
CA ILE A 99 -8.35 -6.14 -7.46
C ILE A 99 -8.75 -4.97 -6.54
N ARG A 100 -8.42 -3.75 -6.96
CA ARG A 100 -8.70 -2.52 -6.21
C ARG A 100 -9.84 -1.75 -6.86
N LYS A 101 -10.61 -1.01 -6.07
CA LYS A 101 -11.69 -0.14 -6.57
C LYS A 101 -11.29 0.78 -7.74
N PRO A 102 -10.17 1.53 -7.71
CA PRO A 102 -9.77 2.37 -8.84
C PRO A 102 -9.54 1.57 -10.14
N ALA A 103 -9.07 0.33 -10.05
CA ALA A 103 -8.88 -0.50 -11.25
C ALA A 103 -10.21 -0.93 -11.87
N LEU A 104 -11.22 -1.25 -11.04
CA LEU A 104 -12.57 -1.59 -11.50
C LEU A 104 -13.22 -0.42 -12.25
N GLU A 105 -13.07 0.80 -11.73
CA GLU A 105 -13.59 2.01 -12.37
C GLU A 105 -12.93 2.25 -13.74
N VAL A 106 -11.61 2.09 -13.84
CA VAL A 106 -10.88 2.20 -15.11
C VAL A 106 -11.34 1.15 -16.11
N ILE A 107 -11.50 -0.11 -15.69
CA ILE A 107 -12.01 -1.19 -16.56
C ILE A 107 -13.41 -0.83 -17.08
N ASP A 108 -14.29 -0.33 -16.22
CA ASP A 108 -15.64 0.11 -16.60
C ASP A 108 -15.64 1.27 -17.59
N TYR A 109 -14.74 2.26 -17.41
CA TYR A 109 -14.57 3.36 -18.36
C TYR A 109 -14.05 2.87 -19.70
N LEU A 110 -13.03 1.99 -19.70
CA LEU A 110 -12.50 1.40 -20.93
C LEU A 110 -13.59 0.62 -21.69
N ARG A 111 -14.46 -0.12 -20.98
CA ARG A 111 -15.57 -0.87 -21.58
C ARG A 111 -16.58 0.04 -22.29
N ARG A 112 -16.79 1.25 -21.79
CA ARG A 112 -17.74 2.25 -22.33
C ARG A 112 -17.09 3.25 -23.28
N THR A 113 -15.78 3.12 -23.55
CA THR A 113 -15.04 4.08 -24.35
C THR A 113 -15.44 3.94 -25.82
N ASP A 114 -15.78 5.08 -26.43
CA ASP A 114 -16.07 5.21 -27.85
C ASP A 114 -14.78 5.59 -28.60
N PHE A 115 -14.24 4.65 -29.37
CA PHE A 115 -12.99 4.83 -30.11
C PHE A 115 -13.10 5.78 -31.31
N SER A 116 -14.31 6.29 -31.63
CA SER A 116 -14.48 7.34 -32.65
C SER A 116 -14.16 8.76 -32.14
N LYS A 117 -14.04 8.91 -30.82
CA LYS A 117 -13.76 10.18 -30.12
C LYS A 117 -12.28 10.30 -29.78
N PRO A 118 -11.77 11.53 -29.50
CA PRO A 118 -10.40 11.70 -29.04
C PRO A 118 -10.11 10.89 -27.76
N PRO A 119 -8.85 10.48 -27.53
CA PRO A 119 -8.49 9.64 -26.38
C PRO A 119 -8.87 10.26 -25.03
N ASN A 120 -9.48 9.46 -24.17
CA ASN A 120 -9.78 9.85 -22.79
C ASN A 120 -8.50 9.86 -21.93
N SER A 121 -8.31 10.91 -21.14
CA SER A 121 -7.20 11.03 -20.19
C SER A 121 -7.66 10.66 -18.78
N TYR A 122 -7.02 9.65 -18.17
CA TYR A 122 -7.29 9.20 -16.80
C TYR A 122 -6.10 9.57 -15.90
N MET A 123 -6.36 10.23 -14.77
CA MET A 123 -5.33 10.55 -13.76
C MET A 123 -5.62 9.82 -12.46
N GLY A 124 -4.66 9.01 -12.00
CA GLY A 124 -4.69 8.42 -10.68
C GLY A 124 -4.10 9.40 -9.67
N GLN A 125 -4.88 9.79 -8.66
CA GLN A 125 -4.36 10.59 -7.55
C GLN A 125 -3.67 9.64 -6.57
N SER A 126 -2.35 9.76 -6.45
CA SER A 126 -1.56 9.02 -5.46
C SER A 126 -1.38 9.90 -4.24
N ASP A 127 -2.10 9.60 -3.17
CA ASP A 127 -1.74 10.13 -1.86
C ASP A 127 -0.42 9.49 -1.41
N ARG A 128 0.52 10.29 -0.89
CA ARG A 128 1.80 9.77 -0.42
C ARG A 128 1.56 8.80 0.74
N VAL A 129 1.89 7.53 0.53
CA VAL A 129 1.96 6.53 1.61
C VAL A 129 3.11 6.96 2.52
N ASN A 130 2.79 7.50 3.70
CA ASN A 130 3.80 7.81 4.71
C ASN A 130 4.46 6.50 5.16
N HIS A 131 5.74 6.34 4.85
CA HIS A 131 6.58 5.28 5.39
C HIS A 131 6.75 5.49 6.90
N LEU A 132 5.84 4.93 7.68
CA LEU A 132 6.02 4.63 9.09
C LEU A 132 5.76 3.14 9.28
N LEU A 133 6.75 2.35 8.86
CA LEU A 133 7.07 1.03 9.41
C LEU A 133 8.58 1.01 9.65
#